data_AF-A0A2T8HRR7-F1
#
_entry.id   AF-A0A2T8HRR7-F1
#
_cell.length_a   1.000
_cell.length_b   1.000
_cell.length_c   1.000
_cell.angle_alpha   90.00
_cell.angle_beta   90.00
_cell.angle_gamma   90.00
#
_symmetry.space_group_name_H-M   'P 1'
#
loop_
_entity.id
_entity.type
_entity.pdbx_description
1 polymer ?
#
loop_
_entity_poly.entity_id
_entity_poly.type
_entity_poly.pdbx_seq_one_letter_code
_entity_poly.pdbx_strand_id
1 'polypeptide(L)'
;MFRDIADDLDNYSLTPDTFLDVPFVPTDESAVEAMLSLAKVGPNDVLYDLGSGDGRILITAARDRDTRGIGIEVDPQRIADAMDEASWAGVECLVDFVEEDIFTADIREATVVTMYLLETVNLQLRPKLLDQLRPGTRVVSHAFDMADWVADDRLRVAGSNIYLWIIPAQIEGEWQWDMTDGTTYRLALKQRFQEITGKAFLGDQERRLERTRLRGNRLEVAIRAEGAESPDFFLLEFEENMLIAVDLCAPF
;
A
#
# COMPACT_ATOMS: atom_id res chain seq x y z
N MET A 1 -18.27 -32.73 7.56
CA MET A 1 -17.04 -33.22 8.18
C MET A 1 -15.87 -32.53 7.48
N PHE A 2 -15.74 -31.21 7.70
CA PHE A 2 -14.79 -30.33 6.99
C PHE A 2 -14.36 -29.22 7.96
N ARG A 3 -13.72 -29.61 9.07
CA ARG A 3 -13.17 -28.65 10.03
C ARG A 3 -11.66 -28.79 10.26
N ASP A 4 -11.01 -29.77 9.64
CA ASP A 4 -9.65 -30.14 10.04
C ASP A 4 -8.64 -30.04 8.87
N ILE A 5 -8.77 -29.03 7.99
CA ILE A 5 -7.74 -28.76 6.95
C ILE A 5 -6.85 -27.56 7.35
N ALA A 6 -7.29 -26.74 8.31
CA ALA A 6 -6.50 -25.61 8.81
C ALA A 6 -5.45 -26.02 9.86
N ASP A 7 -5.64 -27.17 10.54
CA ASP A 7 -4.77 -27.61 11.63
C ASP A 7 -3.61 -28.52 11.18
N ASP A 8 -3.52 -28.85 9.89
CA ASP A 8 -2.54 -29.82 9.35
C ASP A 8 -1.48 -29.18 8.42
N LEU A 9 -1.34 -27.85 8.43
CA LEU A 9 -0.33 -27.13 7.62
C LEU A 9 1.04 -26.96 8.31
N ASP A 10 1.20 -27.46 9.54
CA ASP A 10 2.38 -27.18 10.39
C ASP A 10 3.54 -28.18 10.26
N ASN A 11 3.55 -29.12 9.31
CA ASN A 11 4.62 -30.13 9.31
C ASN A 11 4.98 -30.73 7.94
N TYR A 12 5.60 -29.92 7.09
CA TYR A 12 6.41 -30.43 5.97
C TYR A 12 7.74 -29.68 5.90
N SER A 13 8.79 -30.25 6.48
CA SER A 13 10.17 -29.90 6.15
C SER A 13 11.00 -31.15 5.86
N LEU A 14 11.82 -31.08 4.81
CA LEU A 14 12.80 -32.10 4.42
C LEU A 14 14.25 -31.72 4.78
N THR A 15 14.49 -30.63 5.53
CA THR A 15 15.80 -30.36 6.17
C THR A 15 15.68 -29.60 7.51
N PRO A 16 16.55 -29.84 8.51
CA PRO A 16 16.21 -29.56 9.92
C PRO A 16 16.35 -28.10 10.41
N ASP A 17 16.84 -27.14 9.61
CA ASP A 17 17.28 -25.85 10.16
C ASP A 17 16.69 -24.58 9.51
N THR A 18 15.64 -24.68 8.68
CA THR A 18 14.91 -23.50 8.19
C THR A 18 13.42 -23.66 8.44
N PHE A 19 12.92 -23.10 9.55
CA PHE A 19 11.49 -22.93 9.75
C PHE A 19 11.04 -21.72 8.92
N LEU A 20 10.28 -21.95 7.86
CA LEU A 20 9.60 -20.89 7.12
C LEU A 20 8.34 -20.50 7.88
N ASP A 21 8.18 -19.22 8.21
CA ASP A 21 7.00 -18.72 8.93
C ASP A 21 5.71 -18.76 8.09
N VAL A 22 5.83 -18.96 6.77
CA VAL A 22 4.71 -19.04 5.81
C VAL A 22 4.96 -20.19 4.83
N PRO A 23 4.00 -21.12 4.62
CA PRO A 23 4.14 -22.17 3.63
C PRO A 23 4.00 -21.62 2.20
N PHE A 24 4.75 -22.18 1.26
CA PHE A 24 4.61 -21.81 -0.15
C PHE A 24 3.28 -22.32 -0.73
N VAL A 25 2.37 -21.39 -1.00
CA VAL A 25 1.13 -21.63 -1.75
C VAL A 25 1.07 -20.62 -2.90
N PRO A 26 1.12 -21.08 -4.16
CA PRO A 26 1.14 -20.17 -5.29
C PRO A 26 -0.19 -19.41 -5.45
N THR A 27 -0.11 -18.13 -5.81
CA THR A 27 -1.30 -17.35 -6.21
C THR A 27 -1.76 -17.74 -7.61
N ASP A 28 -3.05 -18.04 -7.78
CA ASP A 28 -3.65 -18.33 -9.09
C ASP A 28 -3.46 -17.16 -10.07
N GLU A 29 -3.22 -17.44 -11.35
CA GLU A 29 -2.97 -16.40 -12.37
C GLU A 29 -4.07 -15.32 -12.42
N SER A 30 -5.33 -15.73 -12.25
CA SER A 30 -6.46 -14.78 -12.22
C SER A 30 -6.41 -13.83 -11.02
N ALA A 31 -5.88 -14.29 -9.88
CA ALA A 31 -5.66 -13.46 -8.71
C ALA A 31 -4.42 -12.57 -8.90
N VAL A 32 -3.33 -13.07 -9.50
CA VAL A 32 -2.17 -12.25 -9.88
C VAL A 32 -2.60 -11.06 -10.75
N GLU A 33 -3.35 -11.34 -11.82
CA GLU A 33 -3.86 -10.29 -12.71
C GLU A 33 -4.76 -9.30 -11.97
N ALA A 34 -5.66 -9.79 -11.10
CA ALA A 34 -6.52 -8.92 -10.31
C ALA A 34 -5.73 -8.04 -9.33
N MET A 35 -4.66 -8.55 -8.71
CA MET A 35 -3.78 -7.79 -7.83
C MET A 35 -3.08 -6.66 -8.58
N LEU A 36 -2.42 -6.99 -9.71
CA LEU A 36 -1.69 -6.02 -10.52
C LEU A 36 -2.62 -4.95 -11.10
N SER A 37 -3.81 -5.34 -11.55
CA SER A 37 -4.82 -4.41 -12.06
C SER A 37 -5.44 -3.54 -10.97
N LEU A 38 -5.69 -4.06 -9.77
CA LEU A 38 -6.22 -3.27 -8.65
C LEU A 38 -5.23 -2.19 -8.19
N ALA A 39 -3.94 -2.52 -8.11
CA ALA A 39 -2.88 -1.53 -7.86
C ALA A 39 -2.56 -0.66 -9.08
N LYS A 40 -3.13 -0.94 -10.26
CA LYS A 40 -2.81 -0.23 -11.50
C LYS A 40 -1.30 -0.24 -11.75
N VAL A 41 -0.67 -1.39 -11.57
CA VAL A 41 0.76 -1.60 -11.82
C VAL A 41 1.07 -1.27 -13.28
N GLY A 42 2.15 -0.53 -13.52
CA GLY A 42 2.60 -0.19 -14.87
C GLY A 42 4.12 0.02 -14.98
N PRO A 43 4.62 0.49 -16.13
CA PRO A 43 6.05 0.55 -16.43
C PRO A 43 6.83 1.60 -15.61
N ASN A 44 6.12 2.55 -15.02
CA ASN A 44 6.74 3.55 -14.13
C ASN A 44 6.90 3.06 -12.69
N ASP A 45 6.43 1.84 -12.40
CA ASP A 45 6.48 1.28 -11.06
C ASP A 45 7.77 0.52 -10.77
N VAL A 46 8.11 0.49 -9.48
CA VAL A 46 9.06 -0.46 -8.89
C VAL A 46 8.24 -1.36 -8.00
N LEU A 47 7.96 -2.56 -8.48
CA LEU A 47 7.14 -3.54 -7.79
C LEU A 47 8.02 -4.38 -6.84
N TYR A 48 7.65 -4.43 -5.57
CA TYR A 48 8.24 -5.35 -4.61
C TYR A 48 7.24 -6.45 -4.28
N ASP A 49 7.69 -7.70 -4.31
CA ASP A 49 6.88 -8.86 -3.89
C ASP A 49 7.48 -9.47 -2.63
N LEU A 50 6.77 -9.38 -1.50
CA LEU A 50 7.26 -9.86 -0.21
C LEU A 50 6.83 -11.31 0.02
N GLY A 51 7.80 -12.22 0.05
CA GLY A 51 7.56 -13.66 -0.03
C GLY A 51 7.29 -14.07 -1.48
N SER A 52 8.23 -13.75 -2.39
CA SER A 52 7.99 -13.84 -3.83
C SER A 52 7.85 -15.27 -4.37
N GLY A 53 8.27 -16.29 -3.62
CA GLY A 53 8.12 -17.68 -4.01
C GLY A 53 8.73 -17.96 -5.38
N ASP A 54 7.94 -18.52 -6.31
CA ASP A 54 8.37 -18.79 -7.69
C ASP A 54 8.40 -17.55 -8.62
N GLY A 55 8.24 -16.36 -8.06
CA GLY A 55 8.36 -15.08 -8.78
C GLY A 55 7.21 -14.76 -9.72
N ARG A 56 6.14 -15.56 -9.76
CA ARG A 56 5.05 -15.43 -10.75
C ARG A 56 4.43 -14.03 -10.82
N ILE A 57 4.32 -13.30 -9.70
CA ILE A 57 3.73 -11.96 -9.68
C ILE A 57 4.64 -10.98 -10.42
N LEU A 58 5.93 -10.98 -10.09
CA LEU A 58 6.93 -10.13 -10.74
C LEU A 58 7.11 -10.47 -12.21
N ILE A 59 7.20 -11.77 -12.53
CA ILE A 59 7.36 -12.23 -13.92
C ILE A 59 6.15 -11.80 -14.75
N THR A 60 4.93 -11.95 -14.23
CA THR A 60 3.71 -11.49 -14.91
C THR A 60 3.71 -9.97 -15.09
N ALA A 61 4.10 -9.20 -14.07
CA ALA A 61 4.17 -7.75 -14.15
C ALA A 61 5.22 -7.29 -15.18
N ALA A 62 6.41 -7.87 -15.17
CA ALA A 62 7.45 -7.55 -16.13
C ALA A 62 7.05 -7.89 -17.57
N ARG A 63 6.53 -9.10 -17.79
CA ARG A 63 6.12 -9.58 -19.11
C ARG A 63 4.97 -8.77 -19.71
N ASP A 64 3.94 -8.50 -18.90
CA ASP A 64 2.67 -7.97 -19.42
C ASP A 64 2.56 -6.45 -19.29
N ARG A 65 3.40 -5.82 -18.44
CA ARG A 65 3.29 -4.39 -18.09
C ARG A 65 4.62 -3.63 -18.17
N ASP A 66 5.72 -4.30 -18.55
CA ASP A 66 7.07 -3.72 -18.60
C ASP A 66 7.49 -3.10 -17.26
N THR A 67 7.02 -3.71 -16.16
CA THR A 67 7.29 -3.27 -14.79
C THR A 67 8.58 -3.89 -14.28
N ARG A 68 9.47 -3.06 -13.71
CA ARG A 68 10.63 -3.56 -12.98
C ARG A 68 10.26 -3.95 -11.55
N GLY A 69 10.96 -4.93 -10.98
CA GLY A 69 10.66 -5.33 -9.62
C GLY A 69 11.71 -6.17 -8.91
N ILE A 70 11.52 -6.31 -7.60
CA ILE A 70 12.40 -7.04 -6.70
C ILE A 70 11.57 -8.00 -5.86
N GLY A 71 11.90 -9.29 -5.92
CA GLY A 71 11.29 -10.33 -5.11
C GLY A 71 12.13 -10.56 -3.87
N ILE A 72 11.49 -10.51 -2.69
CA ILE A 72 12.15 -10.84 -1.43
C ILE A 72 11.66 -12.23 -1.01
N GLU A 73 12.60 -13.16 -0.87
CA GLU A 73 12.32 -14.56 -0.53
C GLU A 73 13.43 -15.08 0.39
N VAL A 74 13.10 -15.96 1.32
CA VAL A 74 14.07 -16.53 2.27
C VAL A 74 14.46 -17.96 1.89
N ASP A 75 13.65 -18.66 1.09
CA ASP A 75 13.98 -19.99 0.57
C ASP A 75 14.85 -19.88 -0.72
N PRO A 76 16.15 -20.24 -0.66
CA PRO A 76 17.03 -20.16 -1.82
C PRO A 76 16.59 -21.07 -2.98
N GLN A 77 15.84 -22.14 -2.73
CA GLN A 77 15.29 -22.97 -3.80
C GLN A 77 14.19 -22.23 -4.57
N ARG A 78 13.33 -21.46 -3.88
CA ARG A 78 12.30 -20.64 -4.53
C ARG A 78 12.93 -19.54 -5.38
N ILE A 79 14.01 -18.92 -4.90
CA ILE A 79 14.78 -17.93 -5.66
C ILE A 79 15.35 -18.55 -6.94
N ALA A 80 15.98 -19.72 -6.85
CA ALA A 80 16.50 -20.40 -8.03
C ALA A 80 15.40 -20.70 -9.05
N ASP A 81 14.26 -21.22 -8.60
CA ASP A 81 13.10 -21.46 -9.46
C ASP A 81 12.60 -20.16 -10.13
N ALA A 82 12.53 -19.06 -9.37
CA ALA A 82 12.07 -17.76 -9.87
C ALA A 82 13.03 -17.15 -10.91
N MET A 83 14.34 -17.27 -10.69
CA MET A 83 15.37 -16.81 -11.64
C MET A 83 15.32 -17.59 -12.96
N ASP A 84 15.17 -18.92 -12.87
CA ASP A 84 15.02 -19.77 -14.05
C ASP A 84 13.76 -19.39 -14.84
N GLU A 85 12.61 -19.25 -14.16
CA GLU A 85 11.36 -18.86 -14.80
C GLU A 85 11.41 -17.45 -15.41
N ALA A 86 12.07 -16.50 -14.75
CA ALA A 86 12.29 -15.17 -15.31
C ALA A 86 13.12 -15.22 -16.61
N SER A 87 14.15 -16.08 -16.65
CA SER A 87 14.95 -16.30 -17.86
C SER A 87 14.15 -16.99 -18.97
N TRP A 88 13.34 -18.01 -18.65
CA TRP A 88 12.47 -18.66 -19.63
C TRP A 88 11.42 -17.70 -20.21
N ALA A 89 10.91 -16.78 -19.38
CA ALA A 89 9.98 -15.74 -19.79
C ALA A 89 10.66 -14.56 -20.52
N GLY A 90 12.00 -14.48 -20.51
CA GLY A 90 12.77 -13.42 -21.16
C GLY A 90 12.65 -12.06 -20.47
N VAL A 91 12.44 -12.04 -19.16
CA VAL A 91 12.24 -10.82 -18.35
C VAL A 91 13.32 -10.62 -17.28
N GLU A 92 14.39 -11.41 -17.31
CA GLU A 92 15.48 -11.38 -16.33
C GLU A 92 16.21 -10.03 -16.21
N CYS A 93 16.06 -9.15 -17.22
CA CYS A 93 16.60 -7.78 -17.18
C CYS A 93 15.70 -6.78 -16.43
N LEU A 94 14.46 -7.16 -16.11
CA LEU A 94 13.46 -6.30 -15.45
C LEU A 94 13.24 -6.67 -13.99
N VAL A 95 13.51 -7.93 -13.61
CA VAL A 95 13.23 -8.45 -12.27
C VAL A 95 14.49 -9.03 -11.64
N ASP A 96 14.59 -8.89 -10.32
CA ASP A 96 15.63 -9.52 -9.52
C ASP A 96 15.00 -10.20 -8.30
N PHE A 97 15.69 -11.19 -7.74
CA PHE A 97 15.23 -11.98 -6.59
C PHE A 97 16.34 -12.03 -5.55
N VAL A 98 16.02 -11.60 -4.33
CA VAL A 98 17.01 -11.40 -3.26
C VAL A 98 16.68 -12.30 -2.08
N GLU A 99 17.70 -13.02 -1.61
CA GLU A 99 17.64 -13.88 -0.41
C GLU A 99 17.69 -13.01 0.86
N GLU A 100 16.52 -12.57 1.32
CA GLU A 100 16.38 -11.69 2.47
C GLU A 100 15.11 -12.00 3.28
N ASP A 101 15.14 -11.67 4.56
CA ASP A 101 13.97 -11.69 5.43
C ASP A 101 13.11 -10.43 5.18
N ILE A 102 11.84 -10.64 4.82
CA ILE A 102 10.83 -9.60 4.55
C ILE A 102 10.66 -8.59 5.70
N PHE A 103 10.94 -8.98 6.95
CA PHE A 103 10.88 -8.09 8.10
C PHE A 103 12.07 -7.12 8.14
N THR A 104 13.22 -7.51 7.57
CA THR A 104 14.46 -6.74 7.61
C THR A 104 14.77 -6.00 6.31
N ALA A 105 14.35 -6.54 5.16
CA ALA A 105 14.64 -6.02 3.82
C ALA A 105 14.31 -4.52 3.66
N ASP A 106 15.11 -3.77 2.90
CA ASP A 106 14.82 -2.37 2.60
C ASP A 106 13.83 -2.25 1.44
N ILE A 107 12.65 -1.68 1.71
CA ILE A 107 11.56 -1.57 0.74
C ILE A 107 11.25 -0.11 0.36
N ARG A 108 12.09 0.85 0.76
CA ARG A 108 11.84 2.30 0.54
C ARG A 108 11.67 2.70 -0.94
N GLU A 109 12.27 1.95 -1.85
CA GLU A 109 12.19 2.24 -3.29
C GLU A 109 10.89 1.76 -3.94
N ALA A 110 10.11 0.91 -3.28
CA ALA A 110 8.87 0.40 -3.82
C ALA A 110 7.87 1.53 -4.14
N THR A 111 7.19 1.42 -5.28
CA THR A 111 5.99 2.22 -5.61
C THR A 111 4.73 1.37 -5.55
N VAL A 112 4.89 0.04 -5.61
CA VAL A 112 3.86 -0.98 -5.34
C VAL A 112 4.50 -2.09 -4.53
N VAL A 113 3.76 -2.62 -3.56
CA VAL A 113 4.10 -3.84 -2.83
C VAL A 113 2.98 -4.87 -3.02
N THR A 114 3.33 -6.11 -3.35
CA THR A 114 2.42 -7.27 -3.33
C THR A 114 2.79 -8.22 -2.22
N MET A 115 1.78 -8.89 -1.66
CA MET A 115 1.95 -9.87 -0.59
C MET A 115 0.91 -10.98 -0.72
N TYR A 116 1.34 -12.22 -0.52
CA TYR A 116 0.45 -13.34 -0.20
C TYR A 116 1.08 -14.17 0.93
N LEU A 117 0.75 -13.80 2.17
CA LEU A 117 1.42 -14.30 3.37
C LEU A 117 0.41 -14.95 4.33
N LEU A 118 0.36 -14.49 5.59
CA LEU A 118 -0.65 -14.82 6.59
C LEU A 118 -1.11 -13.53 7.28
N GLU A 119 -2.30 -13.54 7.88
CA GLU A 119 -2.83 -12.37 8.61
C GLU A 119 -1.88 -11.89 9.71
N THR A 120 -1.31 -12.82 10.51
CA THR A 120 -0.36 -12.48 11.57
C THR A 120 0.92 -11.83 11.04
N VAL A 121 1.40 -12.28 9.88
CA VAL A 121 2.58 -11.73 9.21
C VAL A 121 2.28 -10.34 8.64
N ASN A 122 1.12 -10.14 8.02
CA ASN A 122 0.67 -8.82 7.56
C ASN A 122 0.64 -7.80 8.70
N LEU A 123 0.13 -8.19 9.87
CA LEU A 123 0.08 -7.30 11.04
C LEU A 123 1.47 -6.96 11.59
N GLN A 124 2.43 -7.90 11.51
CA GLN A 124 3.82 -7.63 11.89
C GLN A 124 4.55 -6.75 10.87
N LEU A 125 4.25 -6.87 9.58
CA LEU A 125 4.82 -6.03 8.52
C LEU A 125 4.23 -4.62 8.47
N ARG A 126 2.97 -4.43 8.90
CA ARG A 126 2.26 -3.15 8.81
C ARG A 126 3.06 -1.94 9.35
N PRO A 127 3.71 -1.99 10.53
CA PRO A 127 4.55 -0.88 10.99
C PRO A 127 5.69 -0.56 10.02
N LYS A 128 6.35 -1.58 9.46
CA LYS A 128 7.43 -1.42 8.47
C LYS A 128 6.91 -0.78 7.18
N LEU A 129 5.75 -1.22 6.69
CA LEU A 129 5.11 -0.65 5.50
C LEU A 129 4.84 0.84 5.69
N LEU A 130 4.27 1.23 6.85
CA LEU A 130 3.95 2.64 7.15
C LEU A 130 5.19 3.51 7.40
N ASP A 131 6.28 2.93 7.87
CA ASP A 131 7.55 3.63 8.13
C ASP A 131 8.40 3.82 6.87
N GLN A 132 8.54 2.79 6.05
CA GLN A 132 9.49 2.80 4.94
C GLN A 132 8.89 3.29 3.61
N LEU A 133 7.60 3.06 3.38
CA LEU A 133 7.00 3.37 2.08
C LEU A 133 6.61 4.84 1.98
N ARG A 134 6.86 5.41 0.80
CA ARG A 134 6.49 6.81 0.52
C ARG A 134 4.95 6.94 0.47
N PRO A 135 4.38 8.07 0.91
CA PRO A 135 2.95 8.33 0.73
C PRO A 135 2.52 8.16 -0.74
N GLY A 136 1.42 7.45 -0.96
CA GLY A 136 0.93 7.11 -2.30
C GLY A 136 1.41 5.76 -2.83
N THR A 137 2.38 5.12 -2.17
CA THR A 137 2.74 3.72 -2.46
C THR A 137 1.51 2.83 -2.25
N ARG A 138 1.28 1.91 -3.19
CA ARG A 138 0.14 0.98 -3.14
C ARG A 138 0.59 -0.35 -2.57
N VAL A 139 -0.17 -0.91 -1.65
CA VAL A 139 0.08 -2.24 -1.09
C VAL A 139 -1.12 -3.13 -1.41
N VAL A 140 -0.86 -4.28 -2.03
CA VAL A 140 -1.89 -5.26 -2.41
C VAL A 140 -1.65 -6.57 -1.68
N SER A 141 -2.67 -7.07 -0.99
CA SER A 141 -2.61 -8.34 -0.27
C SER A 141 -3.64 -9.31 -0.82
N HIS A 142 -3.23 -10.56 -1.04
CA HIS A 142 -4.11 -11.67 -1.35
C HIS A 142 -4.60 -12.35 -0.07
N ALA A 143 -5.92 -12.54 0.03
CA ALA A 143 -6.67 -13.26 1.06
C ALA A 143 -6.69 -12.64 2.48
N PHE A 144 -5.60 -12.02 2.92
CA PHE A 144 -5.43 -11.54 4.29
C PHE A 144 -5.45 -10.02 4.38
N ASP A 145 -6.17 -9.48 5.37
CA ASP A 145 -6.27 -8.04 5.60
C ASP A 145 -5.18 -7.49 6.54
N MET A 146 -5.38 -6.27 7.03
CA MET A 146 -4.51 -5.60 8.00
C MET A 146 -5.31 -5.09 9.22
N ALA A 147 -6.32 -5.85 9.63
CA ALA A 147 -7.20 -5.58 10.77
C ALA A 147 -7.76 -4.15 10.80
N ASP A 148 -7.33 -3.34 11.77
CA ASP A 148 -7.83 -1.98 11.99
C ASP A 148 -7.34 -0.95 10.97
N TRP A 149 -6.39 -1.32 10.09
CA TRP A 149 -6.09 -0.52 8.91
C TRP A 149 -7.04 -0.93 7.78
N VAL A 150 -8.14 -0.20 7.64
CA VAL A 150 -9.17 -0.47 6.64
C VAL A 150 -8.60 -0.29 5.23
N ALA A 151 -8.89 -1.23 4.33
CA ALA A 151 -8.46 -1.14 2.93
C ALA A 151 -9.15 0.02 2.18
N ASP A 152 -8.40 0.68 1.30
CA ASP A 152 -8.90 1.71 0.38
C ASP A 152 -9.81 1.12 -0.71
N ASP A 153 -9.54 -0.12 -1.12
CA ASP A 153 -10.39 -0.87 -2.05
C ASP A 153 -10.29 -2.38 -1.79
N ARG A 154 -11.29 -3.12 -2.25
CA ARG A 154 -11.32 -4.59 -2.18
C ARG A 154 -12.12 -5.18 -3.33
N LEU A 155 -11.68 -6.34 -3.80
CA LEU A 155 -12.43 -7.16 -4.74
C LEU A 155 -12.37 -8.63 -4.37
N ARG A 156 -13.28 -9.42 -4.92
CA ARG A 156 -13.31 -10.88 -4.71
C ARG A 156 -13.09 -11.60 -6.03
N VAL A 157 -12.04 -12.42 -6.11
CA VAL A 157 -11.63 -13.18 -7.29
C VAL A 157 -11.21 -14.59 -6.87
N ALA A 158 -11.57 -15.60 -7.67
CA ALA A 158 -11.25 -17.00 -7.42
C ALA A 158 -11.62 -17.52 -6.01
N GLY A 159 -12.63 -16.92 -5.38
CA GLY A 159 -13.08 -17.29 -4.03
C GLY A 159 -12.40 -16.52 -2.89
N SER A 160 -11.28 -15.84 -3.16
CA SER A 160 -10.49 -15.05 -2.21
C SER A 160 -10.73 -13.54 -2.34
N ASN A 161 -10.45 -12.79 -1.28
CA ASN A 161 -10.43 -11.33 -1.33
C ASN A 161 -9.04 -10.85 -1.77
N ILE A 162 -9.00 -9.77 -2.55
CA ILE A 162 -7.81 -8.97 -2.82
C ILE A 162 -8.06 -7.59 -2.20
N TYR A 163 -7.12 -7.13 -1.40
CA TYR A 163 -7.21 -5.86 -0.68
C TYR A 163 -6.15 -4.88 -1.20
N LEU A 164 -6.51 -3.60 -1.26
CA LEU A 164 -5.63 -2.51 -1.62
C LEU A 164 -5.58 -1.48 -0.50
N TRP A 165 -4.36 -1.09 -0.12
CA TRP A 165 -4.10 0.09 0.70
C TRP A 165 -3.21 1.06 -0.04
N ILE A 166 -3.33 2.34 0.30
CA ILE A 166 -2.46 3.41 -0.17
C ILE A 166 -1.83 4.03 1.06
N ILE A 167 -0.49 4.04 1.09
CA ILE A 167 0.26 4.57 2.23
C ILE A 167 -0.10 6.05 2.44
N PRO A 168 -0.70 6.41 3.58
CA PRO A 168 -1.11 7.78 3.85
C PRO A 168 0.09 8.63 4.29
N ALA A 169 0.11 9.90 3.89
CA ALA A 169 1.05 10.86 4.44
C ALA A 169 0.83 11.06 5.95
N GLN A 170 1.90 11.28 6.71
CA GLN A 170 1.84 11.58 8.14
C GLN A 170 1.56 13.08 8.32
N ILE A 171 0.30 13.42 8.60
CA ILE A 171 -0.23 14.78 8.63
C ILE A 171 -0.89 15.14 9.97
N GLU A 172 -0.69 14.34 11.01
CA GLU A 172 -1.05 14.74 12.38
C GLU A 172 -0.29 16.00 12.78
N GLY A 173 -0.99 16.98 13.36
CA GLY A 173 -0.40 18.24 13.78
C GLY A 173 -1.20 19.47 13.40
N GLU A 174 -0.55 20.62 13.49
CA GLU A 174 -1.13 21.91 13.14
C GLU A 174 -0.60 22.41 11.80
N TRP A 175 -1.51 22.87 10.95
CA TRP A 175 -1.21 23.33 9.60
C TRP A 175 -1.87 24.68 9.35
N GLN A 176 -1.26 25.51 8.51
CA GLN A 176 -1.84 26.78 8.08
C GLN A 176 -1.47 27.08 6.64
N TRP A 177 -2.37 27.76 5.94
CA TRP A 177 -2.11 28.31 4.61
C TRP A 177 -2.87 29.62 4.42
N ASP A 178 -2.31 30.48 3.59
CA ASP A 178 -2.87 31.78 3.24
C ASP A 178 -3.46 31.73 1.82
N MET A 179 -4.63 32.32 1.67
CA MET A 179 -5.30 32.51 0.37
C MET A 179 -4.84 33.82 -0.28
N THR A 180 -5.07 33.93 -1.59
CA THR A 180 -4.71 35.12 -2.38
C THR A 180 -5.48 36.38 -1.97
N ASP A 181 -6.65 36.24 -1.34
CA ASP A 181 -7.44 37.34 -0.80
C ASP A 181 -7.01 37.79 0.61
N GLY A 182 -5.94 37.19 1.15
CA GLY A 182 -5.39 37.48 2.48
C GLY A 182 -6.05 36.67 3.61
N THR A 183 -6.94 35.74 3.28
CA THR A 183 -7.59 34.88 4.27
C THR A 183 -6.67 33.74 4.71
N THR A 184 -6.47 33.58 6.02
CA THR A 184 -5.67 32.48 6.59
C THR A 184 -6.57 31.37 7.11
N TYR A 185 -6.32 30.14 6.66
CA TYR A 185 -6.94 28.93 7.19
C TYR A 185 -5.95 28.17 8.06
N ARG A 186 -6.46 27.51 9.11
CA ARG A 186 -5.68 26.60 9.94
C ARG A 186 -6.40 25.29 10.19
N LEU A 187 -5.64 24.21 10.35
CA LEU A 187 -6.12 22.89 10.74
C LEU A 187 -5.36 22.41 11.98
N ALA A 188 -6.06 21.72 12.88
CA ALA A 188 -5.44 20.92 13.94
C ALA A 188 -5.95 19.48 13.78
N LEU A 189 -5.10 18.60 13.27
CA LEU A 189 -5.46 17.27 12.81
C LEU A 189 -4.96 16.19 13.77
N LYS A 190 -5.78 15.15 13.94
CA LYS A 190 -5.42 13.84 14.50
C LYS A 190 -5.55 12.80 13.43
N GLN A 191 -4.68 11.81 13.45
CA GLN A 191 -4.61 10.82 12.40
C GLN A 191 -4.60 9.39 12.93
N ARG A 192 -5.33 8.52 12.23
CA ARG A 192 -5.15 7.08 12.30
C ARG A 192 -5.16 6.52 10.89
N PHE A 193 -4.00 6.14 10.37
CA PHE A 193 -3.84 5.76 8.96
C PHE A 193 -4.38 6.84 8.03
N GLN A 194 -5.35 6.53 7.16
CA GLN A 194 -6.03 7.48 6.29
C GLN A 194 -7.24 8.19 6.95
N GLU A 195 -7.62 7.81 8.17
CA GLU A 195 -8.70 8.44 8.92
C GLU A 195 -8.22 9.72 9.58
N ILE A 196 -8.83 10.85 9.20
CA ILE A 196 -8.46 12.18 9.68
C ILE A 196 -9.62 12.81 10.43
N THR A 197 -9.35 13.24 11.66
CA THR A 197 -10.26 14.04 12.47
C THR A 197 -9.57 15.31 12.92
N GLY A 198 -10.31 16.31 13.37
CA GLY A 198 -9.67 17.55 13.80
C GLY A 198 -10.59 18.75 13.87
N LYS A 199 -9.96 19.91 13.93
CA LYS A 199 -10.60 21.22 13.92
C LYS A 199 -10.08 22.06 12.77
N ALA A 200 -10.93 22.95 12.27
CA ALA A 200 -10.58 23.94 11.27
C ALA A 200 -10.79 25.34 11.81
N PHE A 201 -10.03 26.32 11.31
CA PHE A 201 -10.12 27.71 11.73
C PHE A 201 -9.99 28.65 10.52
N LEU A 202 -10.69 29.77 10.61
CA LEU A 202 -10.53 30.94 9.73
C LEU A 202 -10.01 32.09 10.59
N GLY A 203 -8.71 32.39 10.48
CA GLY A 203 -8.01 33.16 11.51
C GLY A 203 -8.12 32.47 12.88
N ASP A 204 -8.70 33.18 13.86
CA ASP A 204 -8.94 32.65 15.22
C ASP A 204 -10.32 32.01 15.41
N GLN A 205 -11.20 32.08 14.40
CA GLN A 205 -12.56 31.56 14.52
C GLN A 205 -12.61 30.08 14.16
N GLU A 206 -13.04 29.23 15.09
CA GLU A 206 -13.28 27.81 14.82
C GLU A 206 -14.38 27.64 13.76
N ARG A 207 -14.18 26.65 12.89
CA ARG A 207 -15.03 26.29 11.76
C ARG A 207 -15.27 24.80 11.79
N ARG A 208 -16.41 24.39 11.24
CA ARG A 208 -16.74 22.97 11.17
C ARG A 208 -15.92 22.31 10.07
N LEU A 209 -15.08 21.35 10.43
CA LEU A 209 -14.45 20.44 9.48
C LEU A 209 -15.48 19.37 9.10
N GLU A 210 -16.13 19.52 7.94
CA GLU A 210 -17.26 18.68 7.54
C GLU A 210 -16.82 17.38 6.87
N ARG A 211 -15.73 17.43 6.11
CA ARG A 211 -15.20 16.29 5.38
C ARG A 211 -13.69 16.36 5.35
N THR A 212 -13.08 15.20 5.52
CA THR A 212 -11.66 14.94 5.33
C THR A 212 -11.52 13.67 4.50
N ARG A 213 -10.58 13.66 3.56
CA ARG A 213 -10.22 12.46 2.83
C ARG A 213 -8.73 12.50 2.52
N LEU A 214 -7.96 11.67 3.21
CA LEU A 214 -6.55 11.48 2.93
C LEU A 214 -6.39 10.29 1.98
N ARG A 215 -5.63 10.47 0.91
CA ARG A 215 -5.22 9.40 0.01
C ARG A 215 -3.81 9.67 -0.49
N GLY A 216 -2.86 8.82 -0.10
CA GLY A 216 -1.46 9.07 -0.40
C GLY A 216 -1.00 10.37 0.25
N ASN A 217 -0.44 11.27 -0.56
CA ASN A 217 -0.04 12.61 -0.15
C ASN A 217 -1.15 13.67 -0.30
N ARG A 218 -2.36 13.32 -0.72
CA ARG A 218 -3.46 14.27 -0.97
C ARG A 218 -4.49 14.25 0.14
N LEU A 219 -4.77 15.44 0.69
CA LEU A 219 -5.83 15.66 1.66
C LEU A 219 -6.91 16.58 1.05
N GLU A 220 -8.11 16.03 0.85
CA GLU A 220 -9.31 16.84 0.55
C GLU A 220 -9.95 17.26 1.88
N VAL A 221 -10.22 18.56 2.07
CA VAL A 221 -10.98 19.07 3.22
C VAL A 221 -12.15 19.95 2.78
N ALA A 222 -13.25 19.84 3.52
CA ALA A 222 -14.39 20.75 3.42
C ALA A 222 -14.60 21.46 4.77
N ILE A 223 -14.53 22.79 4.76
CA ILE A 223 -14.61 23.62 5.96
C ILE A 223 -15.84 24.52 5.83
N ARG A 224 -16.75 24.47 6.81
CA ARG A 224 -17.96 25.30 6.82
C ARG A 224 -17.93 26.33 7.92
N ALA A 225 -18.21 27.59 7.56
CA ALA A 225 -18.52 28.65 8.50
C ALA A 225 -19.92 28.53 9.08
N GLU A 226 -20.08 28.96 10.32
CA GLU A 226 -21.39 28.95 10.98
C GLU A 226 -22.39 29.82 10.18
N GLY A 227 -23.52 29.23 9.80
CA GLY A 227 -24.54 29.90 8.98
C GLY A 227 -24.25 29.97 7.47
N ALA A 228 -23.11 29.43 6.99
CA ALA A 228 -22.81 29.43 5.55
C ALA A 228 -23.60 28.35 4.78
N GLU A 229 -24.14 28.73 3.61
CA GLU A 229 -24.91 27.84 2.74
C GLU A 229 -24.05 26.72 2.12
N SER A 230 -22.78 27.00 1.82
CA SER A 230 -21.83 26.03 1.25
C SER A 230 -20.51 26.02 2.04
N PRO A 231 -19.78 24.87 2.03
CA PRO A 231 -18.45 24.80 2.61
C PRO A 231 -17.39 25.25 1.60
N ASP A 232 -16.27 25.74 2.11
CA ASP A 232 -15.05 25.94 1.34
C ASP A 232 -14.36 24.60 1.15
N PHE A 233 -13.90 24.33 -0.07
CA PHE A 233 -13.20 23.09 -0.41
C PHE A 233 -11.74 23.37 -0.70
N PHE A 234 -10.86 22.56 -0.09
CA PHE A 234 -9.42 22.64 -0.32
C PHE A 234 -8.87 21.27 -0.69
N LEU A 235 -7.96 21.27 -1.65
CA LEU A 235 -7.06 20.16 -1.92
C LEU A 235 -5.69 20.57 -1.40
N LEU A 236 -5.18 19.83 -0.43
CA LEU A 236 -3.84 20.02 0.14
C LEU A 236 -2.95 18.85 -0.30
N GLU A 237 -1.72 19.14 -0.71
CA GLU A 237 -0.69 18.13 -0.99
C GLU A 237 0.39 18.16 0.09
N PHE A 238 0.77 16.98 0.58
CA PHE A 238 1.86 16.80 1.54
C PHE A 238 3.17 16.60 0.78
N GLU A 239 4.08 17.55 0.93
CA GLU A 239 5.39 17.54 0.28
C GLU A 239 6.42 18.20 1.22
N GLU A 240 7.61 17.60 1.35
CA GLU A 240 8.71 18.14 2.18
C GLU A 240 8.28 18.53 3.61
N ASN A 241 7.44 17.71 4.26
CA ASN A 241 6.86 17.95 5.58
C ASN A 241 5.96 19.21 5.68
N MET A 242 5.38 19.64 4.56
CA MET A 242 4.43 20.75 4.49
C MET A 242 3.12 20.28 3.85
N LEU A 243 1.98 20.81 4.32
CA LEU A 243 0.71 20.74 3.61
C LEU A 243 0.51 22.01 2.80
N ILE A 244 0.51 21.88 1.48
CA ILE A 244 0.45 22.99 0.53
C ILE A 244 -0.93 22.97 -0.13
N ALA A 245 -1.62 24.12 -0.13
CA ALA A 245 -2.87 24.25 -0.86
C ALA A 245 -2.62 24.28 -2.37
N VAL A 246 -3.31 23.41 -3.09
CA VAL A 246 -3.24 23.31 -4.55
C VAL A 246 -4.41 24.06 -5.15
N ASP A 247 -4.12 25.04 -6.00
CA ASP A 247 -5.16 25.75 -6.74
C ASP A 247 -5.90 24.76 -7.67
N LEU A 248 -7.22 24.65 -7.53
CA LEU A 248 -8.09 23.81 -8.38
C LEU A 248 -8.21 24.34 -9.83
N CYS A 249 -7.29 25.21 -10.28
CA CYS A 249 -7.25 25.78 -11.62
C CYS A 249 -6.71 24.79 -12.67
N ALA A 250 -7.19 23.56 -12.68
CA ALA A 250 -7.23 22.74 -13.89
C ALA A 250 -8.27 21.62 -13.71
N PRO A 251 -9.31 21.54 -14.56
CA PRO A 251 -10.09 20.32 -14.66
C PRO A 251 -9.18 19.21 -15.24
N PHE A 252 -9.16 18.06 -14.55
CA PHE A 252 -8.70 16.80 -15.15
C PHE A 252 -9.73 16.30 -16.16
#